data_AF-A0A0G3GSA9-F1
#
_entry.id   AF-A0A0G3GSA9-F1
#
_cell.length_a   1.000
_cell.length_b   1.000
_cell.length_c   1.000
_cell.angle_alpha   90.00
_cell.angle_beta   90.00
_cell.angle_gamma   90.00
#
_symmetry.space_group_name_H-M   'P 1'
#
loop_
_entity.id
_entity.type
_entity.pdbx_description
1 polymer ?
#
loop_
_entity_poly.entity_id
_entity_poly.type
_entity_poly.pdbx_seq_one_letter_code
_entity_poly.pdbx_strand_id
1 'polypeptide(L)'
;MTSENPADYVLDPAIADKLTFTDAGLIPVIVQAEASHEVLMMAWMDSHALAYTLASRRGTYFSRSRNEYWIKGLTSGHVQEVVSVQHDCDGDSLLMIVRQTGAACHTGSRTCFDDRVLLDVQTPGLS
;
A
#
# COMPACT_ATOMS: atom_id res chain seq x y z
N MET A 1 17.31 -9.74 -16.52
CA MET A 1 16.67 -9.93 -15.21
C MET A 1 16.18 -8.57 -14.77
N THR A 2 14.93 -8.43 -14.37
CA THR A 2 14.40 -7.18 -13.80
C THR A 2 15.05 -6.93 -12.44
N SER A 3 15.52 -5.70 -12.18
CA SER A 3 16.14 -5.37 -10.88
C SER A 3 15.14 -5.58 -9.75
N GLU A 4 15.59 -6.05 -8.58
CA GLU A 4 14.80 -6.13 -7.35
C GLU A 4 14.99 -4.90 -6.45
N ASN A 5 15.80 -3.92 -6.85
CA ASN A 5 15.97 -2.67 -6.14
C ASN A 5 15.00 -1.61 -6.67
N PRO A 6 14.04 -1.11 -5.87
CA PRO A 6 13.10 -0.07 -6.32
C PRO A 6 13.78 1.21 -6.80
N ALA A 7 14.94 1.58 -6.24
CA ALA A 7 15.67 2.78 -6.64
C ALA A 7 16.10 2.79 -8.12
N ASP A 8 16.14 1.64 -8.78
CA ASP A 8 16.52 1.54 -10.19
C ASP A 8 15.36 1.86 -11.15
N TYR A 9 14.15 2.11 -10.62
CA TYR A 9 12.94 2.34 -11.40
C TYR A 9 12.54 3.81 -11.39
N VAL A 10 12.31 4.35 -12.59
CA VAL A 10 11.86 5.73 -12.77
C VAL A 10 10.38 5.71 -13.12
N LEU A 11 9.59 6.51 -12.40
CA LEU A 11 8.17 6.66 -12.68
C LEU A 11 7.97 7.35 -14.04
N ASP A 12 7.04 6.84 -14.84
CA ASP A 12 6.65 7.49 -16.09
C ASP A 12 6.22 8.95 -15.81
N PRO A 13 6.83 9.96 -16.46
CA PRO A 13 6.46 11.36 -16.28
C PRO A 13 4.96 11.63 -16.48
N ALA A 14 4.32 10.97 -17.44
CA ALA A 14 2.89 11.14 -17.70
C ALA A 14 2.00 10.56 -16.57
N ILE A 15 2.53 9.65 -15.76
CA ILE A 15 1.91 9.20 -14.51
C ILE A 15 2.22 10.20 -13.41
N ALA A 16 3.48 10.62 -13.27
CA ALA A 16 3.91 11.58 -12.25
C ALA A 16 3.14 12.91 -12.31
N ASP A 17 2.85 13.42 -13.51
CA ASP A 17 2.09 14.65 -13.76
C ASP A 17 0.64 14.59 -13.21
N LYS A 18 0.13 13.41 -12.89
CA LYS A 18 -1.22 13.20 -12.34
C LYS A 18 -1.23 13.11 -10.81
N LEU A 19 -0.06 13.15 -10.16
CA LEU A 19 0.09 12.85 -8.75
C LEU A 19 0.62 14.05 -7.97
N THR A 20 0.05 14.25 -6.80
CA THR A 20 0.49 15.26 -5.84
C THR A 20 1.25 14.57 -4.72
N PHE A 21 2.57 14.68 -4.73
CA PHE A 21 3.40 14.19 -3.63
C PHE A 21 3.48 15.23 -2.51
N THR A 22 3.62 14.76 -1.27
CA THR A 22 3.96 15.61 -0.12
C THR A 22 5.34 16.26 -0.30
N ASP A 23 5.67 17.25 0.54
CA ASP A 23 7.00 17.90 0.56
C ASP A 23 8.17 16.90 0.78
N ALA A 24 7.88 15.74 1.38
CA ALA A 24 8.85 14.67 1.57
C ALA A 24 9.01 13.76 0.33
N GLY A 25 8.32 14.06 -0.77
CA GLY A 25 8.30 13.24 -1.99
C GLY A 25 7.49 11.95 -1.85
N LEU A 26 6.52 11.91 -0.94
CA LEU A 26 5.73 10.72 -0.62
C LEU A 26 4.24 10.89 -0.95
N ILE A 27 3.58 9.78 -1.31
CA ILE A 27 2.13 9.67 -1.52
C ILE A 27 1.58 8.52 -0.65
N PRO A 28 0.45 8.69 0.05
CA PRO A 28 -0.20 7.60 0.77
C PRO A 28 -0.86 6.63 -0.21
N VAL A 29 -0.84 5.35 0.13
CA VAL A 29 -1.53 4.29 -0.59
C VAL A 29 -2.39 3.46 0.38
N ILE A 30 -3.70 3.42 0.10
CA ILE A 30 -4.66 2.54 0.75
C ILE A 30 -4.65 1.21 0.02
N VAL A 31 -4.41 0.12 0.74
CA VAL A 31 -4.33 -1.22 0.18
C VAL A 31 -5.59 -1.97 0.53
N GLN A 32 -6.32 -2.45 -0.48
CA GLN A 32 -7.59 -3.13 -0.32
C GLN A 32 -7.55 -4.53 -0.93
N ALA A 33 -8.18 -5.50 -0.26
CA ALA A 33 -8.31 -6.85 -0.79
C ALA A 33 -9.26 -6.91 -1.99
N GLU A 34 -8.85 -7.58 -3.07
CA GLU A 34 -9.66 -7.75 -4.29
C GLU A 34 -11.02 -8.41 -4.01
N ALA A 35 -11.05 -9.49 -3.24
CA ALA A 35 -12.26 -10.30 -3.09
C ALA A 35 -13.26 -9.76 -2.06
N SER A 36 -12.77 -9.21 -0.94
CA SER A 36 -13.61 -8.78 0.19
C SER A 36 -13.83 -7.28 0.26
N HIS A 37 -13.07 -6.49 -0.51
CA HIS A 37 -12.99 -5.03 -0.39
C HIS A 37 -12.55 -4.56 1.01
N GLU A 38 -11.98 -5.46 1.83
CA GLU A 38 -11.43 -5.10 3.14
C GLU A 38 -10.19 -4.23 2.96
N VAL A 39 -10.13 -3.11 3.67
CA VAL A 39 -8.91 -2.29 3.77
C VAL A 39 -7.90 -3.04 4.64
N LEU A 40 -6.74 -3.34 4.07
CA LEU A 40 -5.70 -4.16 4.68
C LEU A 40 -4.67 -3.32 5.42
N MET A 41 -4.25 -2.21 4.84
CA MET A 41 -3.24 -1.32 5.40
C MET A 41 -3.22 0.02 4.65
N MET A 42 -2.59 1.01 5.26
CA MET A 42 -2.10 2.21 4.58
C MET A 42 -0.57 2.24 4.68
N ALA A 43 0.09 2.64 3.60
CA ALA A 43 1.54 2.84 3.56
C ALA A 43 1.90 4.08 2.74
N TRP A 44 3.19 4.39 2.70
CA TRP A 44 3.75 5.47 1.88
C TRP A 44 4.53 4.88 0.71
N MET A 45 4.45 5.56 -0.44
CA MET A 45 5.30 5.32 -1.60
C MET A 45 6.00 6.62 -1.97
N ASP A 46 7.26 6.55 -2.38
CA ASP A 46 7.86 7.58 -3.22
C ASP A 46 7.67 7.21 -4.70
N SER A 47 8.21 8.02 -5.60
CA SER A 47 8.11 7.76 -7.05
C SER A 47 8.76 6.44 -7.48
N HIS A 48 9.88 6.06 -6.86
CA HIS A 48 10.58 4.79 -7.16
C HIS A 48 9.77 3.56 -6.70
N ALA A 49 9.23 3.59 -5.49
CA ALA A 49 8.38 2.52 -4.96
C ALA A 49 7.13 2.34 -5.83
N LEU A 50 6.49 3.43 -6.25
CA LEU A 50 5.35 3.37 -7.16
C LEU A 50 5.75 2.80 -8.53
N ALA A 51 6.84 3.27 -9.12
CA ALA A 51 7.33 2.78 -10.40
C ALA A 51 7.62 1.28 -10.36
N TYR A 52 8.32 0.81 -9.32
CA TYR A 52 8.58 -0.60 -9.10
C TYR A 52 7.28 -1.40 -8.93
N THR A 53 6.32 -0.90 -8.14
CA THR A 53 5.02 -1.55 -7.93
C THR A 53 4.26 -1.72 -9.25
N LEU A 54 4.19 -0.69 -10.08
CA LEU A 54 3.50 -0.75 -11.37
C LEU A 54 4.17 -1.75 -12.33
N ALA A 55 5.50 -1.78 -12.37
CA ALA A 55 6.26 -2.67 -13.25
C ALA A 55 6.23 -4.13 -12.79
N SER A 56 6.40 -4.38 -11.49
CA SER A 56 6.55 -5.73 -10.93
C SER A 56 5.24 -6.38 -10.50
N ARG A 57 4.17 -5.59 -10.35
CA ARG A 57 2.91 -5.99 -9.69
C ARG A 57 3.10 -6.48 -8.25
N ARG A 58 4.14 -6.04 -7.54
CA ARG A 58 4.38 -6.36 -6.13
C ARG A 58 4.14 -5.13 -5.26
N GLY A 59 3.38 -5.29 -4.17
CA GLY A 59 3.17 -4.23 -3.19
C GLY A 59 4.50 -3.81 -2.57
N THR A 60 4.96 -2.59 -2.89
CA THR A 60 6.28 -2.07 -2.51
C THR A 60 6.12 -0.68 -1.92
N TYR A 61 6.73 -0.46 -0.76
CA TYR A 61 6.49 0.73 0.04
C TYR A 61 7.80 1.36 0.50
N PHE A 62 7.73 2.62 0.91
CA PHE A 62 8.82 3.34 1.55
C PHE A 62 8.55 3.47 3.06
N SER A 63 9.44 2.90 3.87
CA SER A 63 9.36 2.98 5.32
C SER A 63 10.02 4.25 5.83
N ARG A 64 9.23 5.29 6.14
CA ARG A 64 9.74 6.58 6.64
C ARG A 64 10.64 6.46 7.87
N SER A 65 10.34 5.54 8.78
CA SER A 65 11.11 5.34 10.01
C SER A 65 12.42 4.58 9.80
N ARG A 66 12.52 3.78 8.73
CA ARG A 66 13.73 3.02 8.40
C ARG A 66 14.53 3.66 7.26
N ASN A 67 13.93 4.60 6.54
CA ASN A 67 14.49 5.20 5.33
C ASN A 67 14.89 4.14 4.28
N GLU A 68 14.02 3.15 4.10
CA GLU A 68 14.28 1.96 3.30
C GLU A 68 13.03 1.51 2.53
N TYR A 69 13.24 0.87 1.39
CA TYR A 69 12.18 0.19 0.65
C TYR A 69 11.81 -1.14 1.30
N TRP A 70 10.53 -1.49 1.19
CA TRP A 70 10.00 -2.75 1.65
C TRP A 70 9.05 -3.33 0.61
N ILE A 71 9.48 -4.42 -0.02
CA ILE A 71 8.62 -5.24 -0.88
C ILE A 71 7.89 -6.24 0.02
N LYS A 72 6.56 -6.13 0.07
CA LYS A 72 5.71 -6.87 1.01
C LYS A 72 5.86 -8.37 0.81
N GLY A 73 6.23 -9.06 1.88
CA GLY A 73 6.26 -10.53 1.93
C GLY A 73 7.51 -11.17 1.35
N LEU A 74 8.56 -10.43 0.96
CA LEU A 74 9.82 -11.03 0.49
C LEU A 74 10.41 -12.03 1.50
N THR A 75 10.35 -11.70 2.79
CA THR A 75 10.91 -12.56 3.85
C THR A 75 9.86 -13.51 4.44
N SER A 76 8.62 -13.05 4.65
CA SER A 76 7.58 -13.83 5.34
C SER A 76 6.73 -14.70 4.41
N GLY A 77 6.83 -14.53 3.09
CA GLY A 77 5.90 -15.12 2.11
C GLY A 77 4.51 -14.47 2.09
N HIS A 78 4.24 -13.49 2.96
CA HIS A 78 2.95 -12.81 3.00
C HIS A 78 2.87 -11.68 1.96
N VAL A 79 2.80 -12.08 0.69
CA VAL A 79 2.93 -11.18 -0.46
C VAL A 79 1.62 -10.48 -0.85
N GLN A 80 1.76 -9.38 -1.59
CA GLN A 80 0.66 -8.65 -2.21
C GLN A 80 0.90 -8.59 -3.72
N GLU A 81 0.08 -9.31 -4.48
CA GLU A 81 0.02 -9.19 -5.94
C GLU A 81 -0.93 -8.05 -6.30
N VAL A 82 -0.41 -7.06 -7.03
CA VAL A 82 -1.12 -5.82 -7.35
C VAL A 82 -1.99 -6.02 -8.59
N VAL A 83 -3.30 -5.97 -8.39
CA VAL A 83 -4.32 -6.14 -9.42
C VAL A 83 -4.53 -4.81 -10.16
N SER A 84 -4.73 -3.73 -9.40
CA SER A 84 -4.92 -2.40 -9.97
C SER A 84 -4.47 -1.29 -9.00
N VAL A 85 -4.14 -0.13 -9.55
CA VAL A 85 -3.79 1.10 -8.81
C VAL A 85 -4.59 2.25 -9.43
N GLN A 86 -5.19 3.09 -8.59
CA GLN A 86 -5.90 4.31 -8.99
C GLN A 86 -5.43 5.45 -8.09
N HIS A 87 -5.38 6.67 -8.63
CA HIS A 87 -5.30 7.88 -7.82
C HIS A 87 -6.71 8.39 -7.54
N ASP A 88 -6.89 9.20 -6.49
CA ASP A 88 -8.15 9.88 -6.19
C ASP A 88 -8.33 11.15 -7.05
N CYS A 89 -9.29 12.02 -6.68
CA CYS A 89 -9.76 13.09 -7.56
C CYS A 89 -8.79 14.27 -7.71
N ASP A 90 -7.93 14.50 -6.74
CA ASP A 90 -6.85 15.51 -6.75
C ASP A 90 -5.45 14.88 -6.81
N GLY A 91 -5.37 13.55 -6.84
CA GLY A 91 -4.16 12.80 -7.12
C GLY A 91 -3.20 12.75 -5.93
N ASP A 92 -3.66 13.10 -4.73
CA ASP A 92 -2.84 13.13 -3.53
C ASP A 92 -2.83 11.79 -2.77
N SER A 93 -3.65 10.83 -3.20
CA SER A 93 -3.76 9.52 -2.58
C SER A 93 -3.97 8.41 -3.61
N LEU A 94 -3.48 7.21 -3.29
CA LEU A 94 -3.64 6.02 -4.12
C LEU A 94 -4.57 4.99 -3.46
N LEU A 95 -5.41 4.35 -4.28
CA LEU A 95 -6.08 3.09 -3.95
C LEU A 95 -5.40 1.96 -4.73
N MET A 96 -4.91 0.96 -4.00
CA MET A 96 -4.28 -0.22 -4.57
C MET A 96 -5.06 -1.48 -4.21
N ILE A 97 -5.58 -2.15 -5.23
CA ILE A 97 -6.29 -3.42 -5.09
C ILE A 97 -5.30 -4.57 -5.21
N VAL A 98 -5.30 -5.48 -4.23
CA VAL A 98 -4.34 -6.58 -4.16
C VAL A 98 -4.99 -7.93 -3.90
N ARG A 99 -4.37 -8.99 -4.44
CA ARG A 99 -4.52 -10.36 -3.93
C ARG A 99 -3.50 -10.57 -2.82
N GLN A 100 -3.98 -10.67 -1.59
CA GLN A 100 -3.14 -10.89 -0.42
C GLN A 100 -2.95 -12.39 -0.19
N THR A 101 -1.69 -12.81 -0.07
CA THR A 101 -1.32 -14.13 0.48
C THR A 101 -0.88 -13.96 1.92
N GLY A 102 -1.38 -14.78 2.85
CA GLY A 102 -1.04 -14.70 4.27
C GLY A 102 -1.51 -13.39 4.95
N ALA A 103 -0.82 -12.98 6.01
CA ALA A 103 -1.17 -11.80 6.80
C ALA A 103 -0.71 -10.48 6.15
N ALA A 104 -1.58 -9.46 6.11
CA ALA A 104 -1.15 -8.12 5.73
C ALA A 104 -0.36 -7.45 6.86
N CYS A 105 -0.75 -7.68 8.11
CA CYS A 105 -0.11 -7.07 9.27
C CYS A 105 1.08 -7.89 9.79
N HIS A 106 2.05 -7.20 10.40
CA HIS A 106 3.20 -7.84 11.06
C HIS A 106 2.82 -8.57 12.35
N THR A 107 1.62 -8.33 12.90
CA THR A 107 1.07 -9.06 14.06
C THR A 107 0.48 -10.42 13.70
N GLY A 108 0.41 -10.74 12.40
CA GLY A 108 -0.24 -11.95 11.90
C GLY A 108 -1.72 -11.77 11.56
N SER A 109 -2.32 -10.61 11.82
CA SER A 109 -3.72 -10.32 11.46
C SER A 109 -3.89 -10.07 9.96
N ARG A 110 -5.12 -10.29 9.48
CA ARG A 110 -5.49 -10.12 8.06
C ARG A 110 -5.40 -8.67 7.60
N THR A 111 -5.71 -7.73 8.50
CA THR A 111 -5.65 -6.28 8.31
C THR A 111 -4.90 -5.63 9.47
N CYS A 112 -4.28 -4.46 9.22
CA CYS A 112 -3.69 -3.62 10.26
C CYS A 112 -4.74 -2.97 11.17
N PHE A 113 -6.01 -2.96 10.79
CA PHE A 113 -7.11 -2.30 11.51
C PHE A 113 -7.90 -3.24 12.43
N ASP A 114 -7.36 -4.43 12.71
CA ASP A 114 -7.97 -5.44 13.57
C ASP A 114 -7.91 -5.01 15.05
N ASP A 115 -8.97 -5.21 15.85
CA ASP A 115 -9.03 -4.93 17.30
C ASP A 115 -8.56 -3.52 17.76
N ARG A 116 -8.71 -2.49 16.93
CA ARG A 116 -8.26 -1.11 17.21
C ARG A 116 -9.38 -0.07 17.10
N VAL A 117 -10.55 -0.40 17.65
CA VAL A 117 -11.75 0.45 17.57
C VAL A 117 -11.59 1.68 18.48
N LEU A 118 -11.69 2.87 17.91
CA LEU A 118 -11.68 4.15 18.66
C LEU A 118 -13.09 4.69 18.92
N LEU A 119 -14.04 4.36 18.05
CA LEU A 119 -15.45 4.71 18.18
C LEU A 119 -16.25 3.50 17.71
N ASP A 120 -17.00 2.92 18.63
CA ASP A 120 -17.88 1.79 18.34
C ASP A 120 -19.33 2.25 18.15
N VAL A 121 -20.09 1.53 17.36
CA VAL A 121 -21.53 1.73 17.27
C VAL A 121 -22.12 1.27 18.60
N GLN A 122 -22.44 2.21 19.49
CA GLN A 122 -23.24 1.88 20.66
C GLN A 122 -24.57 1.34 20.16
N THR A 123 -24.80 0.04 20.32
CA THR A 123 -26.13 -0.53 20.15
C THR A 123 -26.96 0.00 21.31
N PRO A 124 -27.99 0.84 21.08
CA PRO A 124 -28.82 1.28 22.19
C PRO A 124 -29.60 0.08 22.71
N GLY A 125 -29.30 -0.39 23.93
CA GLY A 125 -30.20 -1.24 24.71
C GLY A 125 -29.98 -2.76 24.67
N LEU A 126 -28.79 -3.25 25.02
CA LEU A 126 -28.67 -4.58 25.64
C LEU A 126 -27.98 -4.44 27.00
N SER A 127 -28.82 -4.23 28.01
CA SER A 127 -28.56 -4.55 29.41
C SER A 127 -28.77 -6.03 29.67
#